data_AF-A0A2W5KIF1-F1
#
_entry.id   AF-A0A2W5KIF1-F1
#
_cell.length_a   1.000
_cell.length_b   1.000
_cell.length_c   1.000
_cell.angle_alpha   90.00
_cell.angle_beta   90.00
_cell.angle_gamma   90.00
#
_symmetry.space_group_name_H-M   'P 1'
#
loop_
_entity.id
_entity.type
_entity.pdbx_description
1 polymer ?
#
loop_
_entity_poly.entity_id
_entity_poly.type
_entity_poly.pdbx_seq_one_letter_code
_entity_poly.pdbx_strand_id
1 'polypeptide(L)'
;MTQFKVHGLSVALVAASALAGPAAFAQNRAVTVVPADKGRVTGEMTIDYASRSERSASGVDTYELKNLTVGDLFIMRGAVQRQPGERMTYSLKFDVFNPANPGQVAKDVAILRGDLPIDKRGRYLPADGNLRIDVVKGQQTTSKYGGVLQGRRVLKWWDVAERLRTAKADAEKIYSRVVEGKTVSITVKNPDPLGFESLALAAGPFSYLTAVKVNGNLDYDYELGNWLTDANGLNFYYTIADRPYTDRVTGSIRYVEEEGRFTDPTGQMREYTGYYDYNLRWNEQATALDASFFPSSGGQSDPDAFFASNDQTKPGIYGRVYYKDSEDYCKKQKNDKGEDECVGPTRSDVVYDLKAVGLNYQQLSSWFKMEPLALGPLTDE
;
A
#
# COMPACT_ATOMS: atom_id res chain seq x y z
N MET A 1 71.86 -44.48 -33.89
CA MET A 1 71.11 -43.20 -33.76
C MET A 1 69.79 -43.33 -34.50
N THR A 2 68.68 -43.60 -33.79
CA THR A 2 67.36 -42.95 -34.02
C THR A 2 66.38 -43.48 -32.96
N GLN A 3 66.01 -42.62 -32.03
CA GLN A 3 65.06 -42.88 -30.95
C GLN A 3 63.63 -42.79 -31.48
N PHE A 4 62.79 -43.78 -31.15
CA PHE A 4 61.34 -43.70 -31.27
C PHE A 4 60.78 -42.93 -30.06
N LYS A 5 60.16 -41.77 -30.31
CA LYS A 5 59.41 -41.00 -29.30
C LYS A 5 57.99 -41.55 -29.18
N VAL A 6 57.63 -42.03 -28.00
CA VAL A 6 56.24 -42.29 -27.58
C VAL A 6 55.66 -40.96 -27.09
N HIS A 7 54.52 -40.53 -27.65
CA HIS A 7 53.74 -39.42 -27.11
C HIS A 7 52.67 -39.96 -26.17
N GLY A 8 52.81 -39.65 -24.89
CA GLY A 8 51.79 -39.90 -23.87
C GLY A 8 50.64 -38.91 -24.01
N LEU A 9 49.41 -39.44 -24.09
CA LEU A 9 48.19 -38.67 -24.01
C LEU A 9 47.86 -38.43 -22.54
N SER A 10 48.07 -37.22 -22.04
CA SER A 10 47.65 -36.81 -20.70
C SER A 10 46.14 -36.52 -20.71
N VAL A 11 45.35 -37.42 -20.14
CA VAL A 11 43.93 -37.18 -19.85
C VAL A 11 43.84 -36.28 -18.62
N ALA A 12 43.59 -34.98 -18.84
CA ALA A 12 43.27 -34.04 -17.79
C ALA A 12 41.81 -34.26 -17.35
N LEU A 13 41.62 -34.87 -16.18
CA LEU A 13 40.33 -34.95 -15.50
C LEU A 13 39.98 -33.54 -14.98
N VAL A 14 39.12 -32.82 -15.69
CA VAL A 14 38.54 -31.56 -15.20
C VAL A 14 37.52 -31.93 -14.13
N ALA A 15 37.92 -31.78 -12.86
CA ALA A 15 37.00 -31.81 -11.74
C ALA A 15 36.05 -30.60 -11.85
N ALA A 16 34.84 -30.83 -12.35
CA ALA A 16 33.75 -29.88 -12.25
C ALA A 16 33.27 -29.82 -10.80
N SER A 17 33.93 -28.99 -9.99
CA SER A 17 33.42 -28.56 -8.70
C SER A 17 32.14 -27.75 -8.94
N ALA A 18 31.00 -28.40 -8.69
CA ALA A 18 29.70 -27.76 -8.63
C ALA A 18 29.73 -26.71 -7.50
N LEU A 19 30.03 -25.46 -7.86
CA LEU A 19 29.69 -24.29 -7.08
C LEU A 19 28.17 -24.15 -7.08
N ALA A 20 27.50 -24.90 -6.19
CA ALA A 20 26.15 -24.57 -5.75
C ALA A 20 26.23 -23.24 -4.99
N GLY A 21 26.14 -22.14 -5.74
CA GLY A 21 26.08 -20.78 -5.20
C GLY A 21 24.79 -20.53 -4.39
N PRO A 22 24.69 -19.35 -3.75
CA PRO A 22 23.73 -19.03 -2.68
C PRO A 22 22.24 -18.92 -3.11
N ALA A 23 21.87 -19.44 -4.27
CA ALA A 23 20.50 -19.33 -4.81
C ALA A 23 19.44 -19.96 -3.89
N ALA A 24 19.77 -21.05 -3.18
CA ALA A 24 18.84 -21.72 -2.27
C ALA A 24 18.48 -20.88 -1.02
N PHE A 25 19.39 -20.01 -0.55
CA PHE A 25 19.12 -19.14 0.60
C PHE A 25 18.25 -17.94 0.24
N ALA A 26 18.32 -17.46 -1.01
CA ALA A 26 17.51 -16.32 -1.45
C ALA A 26 16.03 -16.70 -1.62
N GLN A 27 15.73 -17.85 -2.24
CA GLN A 27 14.35 -18.27 -2.52
C GLN A 27 13.49 -18.43 -1.26
N ASN A 28 14.08 -18.85 -0.14
CA ASN A 28 13.33 -19.14 1.09
C ASN A 28 12.95 -17.88 1.88
N ARG A 29 13.64 -16.74 1.66
CA ARG A 29 13.40 -15.53 2.45
C ARG A 29 12.03 -14.92 2.17
N ALA A 30 11.53 -14.97 0.94
CA ALA A 30 10.24 -14.40 0.58
C ALA A 30 9.07 -14.96 1.42
N VAL A 31 9.11 -16.26 1.74
CA VAL A 31 8.08 -16.96 2.54
C VAL A 31 8.42 -17.00 4.03
N THR A 32 9.57 -16.48 4.45
CA THR A 32 9.93 -16.39 5.86
C THR A 32 9.08 -15.32 6.55
N VAL A 33 8.50 -15.68 7.70
CA VAL A 33 7.76 -14.73 8.55
C VAL A 33 8.70 -13.65 9.05
N VAL A 34 8.27 -12.40 8.96
CA VAL A 34 9.02 -11.25 9.48
C VAL A 34 9.11 -11.39 11.00
N PRO A 35 10.33 -11.36 11.60
CA PRO A 35 10.48 -11.43 13.04
C PRO A 35 9.69 -10.30 13.75
N ALA A 36 9.09 -10.60 14.89
CA ALA A 36 8.16 -9.68 15.57
C ALA A 36 8.81 -8.35 15.98
N ASP A 37 10.10 -8.37 16.31
CA ASP A 37 10.94 -7.20 16.62
C ASP A 37 11.29 -6.36 15.38
N LYS A 38 11.15 -6.95 14.19
CA LYS A 38 11.47 -6.32 12.91
C LYS A 38 10.26 -5.99 12.05
N GLY A 39 9.07 -6.44 12.44
CA GLY A 39 7.82 -6.17 11.73
C GLY A 39 7.28 -4.75 11.93
N ARG A 40 8.12 -3.72 12.00
CA ARG A 40 7.69 -2.32 12.14
C ARG A 40 7.68 -1.63 10.78
N VAL A 41 6.69 -0.78 10.54
CA VAL A 41 6.69 0.10 9.37
C VAL A 41 6.54 1.53 9.86
N THR A 42 7.61 2.29 9.70
CA THR A 42 7.76 3.61 10.31
C THR A 42 8.38 4.59 9.34
N GLY A 43 8.07 5.87 9.50
CA GLY A 43 8.63 6.93 8.68
C GLY A 43 7.68 8.10 8.59
N GLU A 44 8.07 9.08 7.78
CA GLU A 44 7.32 10.32 7.65
C GLU A 44 6.98 10.58 6.19
N MET A 45 5.89 11.30 5.97
CA MET A 45 5.54 11.86 4.67
C MET A 45 5.09 13.29 4.86
N THR A 46 5.54 14.20 4.01
CA THR A 46 4.95 15.54 3.92
C THR A 46 4.14 15.60 2.64
N ILE A 47 2.87 15.99 2.75
CA ILE A 47 1.99 16.25 1.61
C ILE A 47 1.80 17.74 1.47
N ASP A 48 2.02 18.25 0.27
CA ASP A 48 1.71 19.62 -0.15
C ASP A 48 0.59 19.57 -1.19
N TYR A 49 -0.61 20.02 -0.81
CA TYR A 49 -1.79 20.03 -1.68
C TYR A 49 -1.89 21.34 -2.45
N ALA A 50 -0.94 21.56 -3.35
CA ALA A 50 -0.90 22.76 -4.18
C ALA A 50 -2.18 22.91 -5.02
N SER A 51 -2.89 21.82 -5.36
CA SER A 51 -4.19 21.87 -6.03
C SER A 51 -5.30 22.53 -5.20
N ARG A 52 -5.19 22.50 -3.86
CA ARG A 52 -6.16 23.04 -2.90
C ARG A 52 -5.76 24.39 -2.32
N SER A 53 -4.54 24.86 -2.59
CA SER A 53 -4.05 26.15 -2.10
C SER A 53 -4.32 27.30 -3.07
N GLU A 54 -4.74 28.46 -2.55
CA GLU A 54 -4.85 29.71 -3.30
C GLU A 54 -3.47 30.26 -3.73
N ARG A 55 -2.39 29.84 -3.06
CA ARG A 55 -1.03 30.32 -3.33
C ARG A 55 -0.38 29.65 -4.55
N SER A 56 -0.86 28.47 -4.94
CA SER A 56 -0.22 27.69 -5.98
C SER A 56 -0.73 28.04 -7.37
N ALA A 57 0.22 28.26 -8.29
CA ALA A 57 -0.06 28.38 -9.72
C ALA A 57 0.08 27.04 -10.46
N SER A 58 0.75 26.03 -9.89
CA SER A 58 0.99 24.75 -10.56
C SER A 58 -0.20 23.81 -10.49
N GLY A 59 -0.93 23.83 -9.37
CA GLY A 59 -1.98 22.85 -9.06
C GLY A 59 -1.47 21.40 -8.94
N VAL A 60 -0.15 21.21 -8.77
CA VAL A 60 0.50 19.89 -8.65
C VAL A 60 0.75 19.59 -7.19
N ASP A 61 0.13 18.53 -6.67
CA ASP A 61 0.33 18.07 -5.30
C ASP A 61 1.65 17.28 -5.21
N THR A 62 2.32 17.32 -4.05
CA THR A 62 3.58 16.59 -3.82
C THR A 62 3.49 15.77 -2.53
N TYR A 63 3.85 14.49 -2.62
CA TYR A 63 3.92 13.54 -1.51
C TYR A 63 5.39 13.16 -1.33
N GLU A 64 6.06 13.75 -0.34
CA GLU A 64 7.47 13.51 -0.06
C GLU A 64 7.61 12.47 1.06
N LEU A 65 8.03 11.24 0.70
CA LEU A 65 8.38 10.18 1.65
C LEU A 65 9.77 10.43 2.24
N LYS A 66 9.80 10.63 3.56
CA LYS A 66 11.00 10.79 4.40
C LYS A 66 11.26 9.49 5.15
N ASN A 67 11.99 8.59 4.51
CA ASN A 67 12.47 7.32 5.08
C ASN A 67 11.35 6.40 5.60
N LEU A 68 10.38 6.05 4.76
CA LEU A 68 9.40 5.01 5.08
C LEU A 68 10.09 3.63 5.11
N THR A 69 10.44 3.20 6.30
CA THR A 69 11.12 1.93 6.61
C THR A 69 10.09 0.82 6.68
N VAL A 70 10.22 -0.21 5.83
CA VAL A 70 9.32 -1.36 5.77
C VAL A 70 10.02 -2.58 6.36
N GLY A 71 9.82 -2.81 7.65
CA GLY A 71 10.51 -3.82 8.43
C GLY A 71 12.04 -3.77 8.28
N ASP A 72 12.69 -4.92 8.24
CA ASP A 72 14.10 -5.06 7.84
C ASP A 72 14.25 -5.45 6.35
N LEU A 73 13.34 -4.96 5.49
CA LEU A 73 13.43 -5.14 4.04
C LEU A 73 14.11 -3.94 3.38
N PHE A 74 13.40 -2.82 3.33
CA PHE A 74 13.82 -1.64 2.59
C PHE A 74 13.30 -0.35 3.22
N ILE A 75 13.90 0.76 2.81
CA ILE A 75 13.49 2.12 3.16
C ILE A 75 13.12 2.83 1.86
N MET A 76 11.91 3.35 1.76
CA MET A 76 11.44 4.18 0.65
C MET A 76 11.66 5.65 0.96
N ARG A 77 12.22 6.39 0.00
CA ARG A 77 12.44 7.83 0.11
C ARG A 77 12.34 8.53 -1.24
N GLY A 78 11.85 9.76 -1.26
CA GLY A 78 11.70 10.54 -2.49
C GLY A 78 10.32 11.15 -2.59
N ALA A 79 9.87 11.44 -3.80
CA ALA A 79 8.59 12.12 -4.00
C ALA A 79 7.71 11.41 -5.03
N VAL A 80 6.41 11.56 -4.83
CA VAL A 80 5.38 11.36 -5.84
C VAL A 80 4.75 12.72 -6.11
N GLN A 81 4.61 13.08 -7.38
CA GLN A 81 3.90 14.29 -7.80
C GLN A 81 2.57 13.88 -8.40
N ARG A 82 1.50 14.59 -8.06
CA ARG A 82 0.16 14.33 -8.60
C ARG A 82 -0.35 15.57 -9.29
N GLN A 83 -0.80 15.37 -10.52
CA GLN A 83 -1.63 16.32 -11.23
C GLN A 83 -3.06 15.76 -11.24
N PRO A 84 -3.98 16.33 -10.44
CA PRO A 84 -5.31 15.75 -10.24
C PRO A 84 -6.04 15.50 -11.56
N GLY A 85 -6.49 14.26 -11.76
CA GLY A 85 -7.26 13.84 -12.93
C GLY A 85 -6.45 13.66 -14.21
N GLU A 86 -5.12 13.75 -14.13
CA GLU A 86 -4.24 13.60 -15.29
C GLU A 86 -3.18 12.52 -15.08
N ARG A 87 -2.34 12.62 -14.04
CA ARG A 87 -1.24 11.67 -13.83
C ARG A 87 -0.67 11.74 -12.41
N MET A 88 0.06 10.69 -12.04
CA MET A 88 1.03 10.73 -10.94
C MET A 88 2.43 10.40 -11.48
N THR A 89 3.46 11.08 -11.01
CA THR A 89 4.86 10.87 -11.41
C THR A 89 5.68 10.44 -10.21
N TYR A 90 6.33 9.28 -10.34
CA TYR A 90 7.05 8.63 -9.25
C TYR A 90 8.57 8.83 -9.37
N SER A 91 9.20 9.15 -8.25
CA SER A 91 10.65 9.08 -8.06
C SER A 91 10.97 8.68 -6.63
N LEU A 92 10.72 7.40 -6.31
CA LEU A 92 10.96 6.82 -4.99
C LEU A 92 12.18 5.89 -5.05
N LYS A 93 13.18 6.14 -4.24
CA LYS A 93 14.37 5.30 -4.09
C LYS A 93 14.17 4.29 -2.98
N PHE A 94 14.77 3.12 -3.16
CA PHE A 94 14.84 2.05 -2.17
C PHE A 94 16.26 1.91 -1.66
N ASP A 95 16.45 2.12 -0.37
CA ASP A 95 17.58 1.57 0.36
C ASP A 95 17.19 0.18 0.87
N VAL A 96 18.13 -0.76 0.99
CA VAL A 96 17.83 -2.13 1.41
C VAL A 96 18.69 -2.55 2.60
N PHE A 97 18.09 -3.26 3.56
CA PHE A 97 18.82 -3.86 4.67
C PHE A 97 19.52 -5.13 4.20
N ASN A 98 20.79 -5.30 4.60
CA ASN A 98 21.53 -6.51 4.31
C ASN A 98 20.98 -7.68 5.16
N PRO A 99 20.42 -8.75 4.54
CA PRO A 99 19.91 -9.91 5.27
C PRO A 99 20.93 -10.56 6.21
N ALA A 100 22.21 -10.57 5.79
CA ALA A 100 23.30 -11.21 6.53
C ALA A 100 23.85 -10.31 7.64
N ASN A 101 23.64 -9.00 7.54
CA ASN A 101 24.04 -8.02 8.56
C ASN A 101 23.04 -6.86 8.61
N PRO A 102 21.94 -6.99 9.38
CA PRO A 102 20.86 -6.00 9.40
C PRO A 102 21.28 -4.59 9.85
N GLY A 103 22.46 -4.43 10.48
CA GLY A 103 23.03 -3.11 10.78
C GLY A 103 23.57 -2.36 9.57
N GLN A 104 23.66 -3.02 8.40
CA GLN A 104 24.14 -2.43 7.16
C GLN A 104 22.97 -2.15 6.21
N VAL A 105 22.87 -0.89 5.78
CA VAL A 105 21.88 -0.44 4.79
C VAL A 105 22.60 -0.06 3.50
N ALA A 106 22.29 -0.78 2.42
CA ALA A 106 22.77 -0.42 1.08
C ALA A 106 21.86 0.67 0.50
N LYS A 107 22.43 1.85 0.25
CA LYS A 107 21.71 3.03 -0.24
C LYS A 107 21.44 2.95 -1.74
N ASP A 108 20.30 3.49 -2.19
CA ASP A 108 19.93 3.66 -3.61
C ASP A 108 20.12 2.38 -4.43
N VAL A 109 19.60 1.26 -3.93
CA VAL A 109 19.71 -0.04 -4.61
C VAL A 109 18.69 -0.18 -5.73
N ALA A 110 17.49 0.38 -5.55
CA ALA A 110 16.49 0.41 -6.59
C ALA A 110 15.73 1.75 -6.61
N ILE A 111 14.99 2.00 -7.69
CA ILE A 111 14.17 3.21 -7.87
C ILE A 111 12.82 2.82 -8.49
N LEU A 112 11.72 3.13 -7.83
CA LEU A 112 10.38 3.19 -8.42
C LEU A 112 10.25 4.52 -9.16
N ARG A 113 10.12 4.44 -10.48
CA ARG A 113 10.02 5.61 -11.34
C ARG A 113 9.12 5.39 -12.54
N GLY A 114 8.64 6.49 -13.09
CA GLY A 114 7.72 6.52 -14.22
C GLY A 114 6.43 7.23 -13.85
N ASP A 115 5.52 7.25 -14.81
CA ASP A 115 4.23 7.91 -14.67
C ASP A 115 3.12 6.88 -14.47
N LEU A 116 2.06 7.30 -13.81
CA LEU A 116 0.79 6.62 -13.67
C LEU A 116 -0.29 7.53 -14.26
N PRO A 117 -0.51 7.49 -15.59
CA PRO A 117 -1.56 8.25 -16.25
C PRO A 117 -2.93 7.90 -15.71
N ILE A 118 -3.80 8.90 -15.64
CA ILE A 118 -5.19 8.79 -15.22
C ILE A 118 -6.05 9.16 -16.42
N ASP A 119 -6.93 8.25 -16.84
CA ASP A 119 -7.84 8.54 -17.94
C ASP A 119 -9.08 9.33 -17.48
N LYS A 120 -9.88 9.78 -18.46
CA LYS A 120 -11.12 10.52 -18.19
C LYS A 120 -12.19 9.73 -17.43
N ARG A 121 -12.00 8.42 -17.22
CA ARG A 121 -12.87 7.55 -16.44
C ARG A 121 -12.32 7.29 -15.03
N GLY A 122 -11.19 7.90 -14.66
CA GLY A 122 -10.55 7.69 -13.36
C GLY A 122 -9.72 6.41 -13.28
N ARG A 123 -9.39 5.79 -14.42
CA ARG A 123 -8.53 4.61 -14.44
C ARG A 123 -7.07 5.04 -14.43
N TYR A 124 -6.32 4.47 -13.50
CA TYR A 124 -4.88 4.62 -13.36
C TYR A 124 -4.22 3.49 -14.16
N LEU A 125 -3.39 3.88 -15.14
CA LEU A 125 -2.89 2.99 -16.20
C LEU A 125 -1.35 2.88 -16.11
N PRO A 126 -0.79 2.07 -15.18
CA PRO A 126 0.65 2.03 -14.93
C PRO A 126 1.48 1.61 -16.15
N ALA A 127 0.92 0.77 -17.02
CA ALA A 127 1.58 0.32 -18.24
C ALA A 127 1.85 1.47 -19.22
N ASP A 128 0.95 2.45 -19.30
CA ASP A 128 1.00 3.54 -20.27
C ASP A 128 2.06 4.59 -19.89
N GLY A 129 2.34 4.77 -18.60
CA GLY A 129 3.37 5.68 -18.11
C GLY A 129 4.72 5.04 -17.80
N ASN A 130 4.93 3.78 -18.23
CA ASN A 130 6.18 3.05 -18.04
C ASN A 130 6.63 2.98 -16.56
N LEU A 131 5.67 2.89 -15.65
CA LEU A 131 5.91 2.77 -14.21
C LEU A 131 6.61 1.45 -13.91
N ARG A 132 7.73 1.51 -13.18
CA ARG A 132 8.59 0.35 -12.93
C ARG A 132 9.49 0.53 -11.72
N ILE A 133 9.99 -0.58 -11.19
CA ILE A 133 11.13 -0.62 -10.27
C ILE A 133 12.36 -1.01 -11.08
N ASP A 134 13.39 -0.17 -11.04
CA ASP A 134 14.71 -0.45 -11.60
C ASP A 134 15.69 -0.72 -10.46
N VAL A 135 16.25 -1.93 -10.39
CA VAL A 135 17.38 -2.26 -9.53
C VAL A 135 18.65 -1.74 -10.20
N VAL A 136 19.31 -0.77 -9.56
CA VAL A 136 20.44 -0.03 -10.14
C VAL A 136 21.79 -0.45 -9.56
N LYS A 137 21.81 -1.17 -8.43
CA LYS A 137 23.02 -1.73 -7.82
C LYS A 137 22.91 -3.25 -7.67
N GLY A 138 24.04 -3.95 -7.84
CA GLY A 138 24.06 -5.40 -7.88
C GLY A 138 23.61 -5.95 -9.24
N GLN A 139 22.77 -6.98 -9.24
CA GLN A 139 22.21 -7.53 -10.47
C GLN A 139 21.10 -6.60 -10.98
N GLN A 140 21.46 -5.74 -11.94
CA GLN A 140 20.54 -4.76 -12.49
C GLN A 140 19.39 -5.43 -13.22
N THR A 141 18.17 -5.06 -12.85
CA THR A 141 16.93 -5.60 -13.41
C THR A 141 15.88 -4.51 -13.45
N THR A 142 14.92 -4.67 -14.35
CA THR A 142 13.76 -3.78 -14.48
C THR A 142 12.51 -4.63 -14.36
N SER A 143 11.60 -4.25 -13.46
CA SER A 143 10.28 -4.85 -13.35
C SER A 143 9.20 -3.79 -13.50
N LYS A 144 8.29 -3.98 -14.45
CA LYS A 144 7.21 -3.04 -14.75
C LYS A 144 5.98 -3.30 -13.90
N TYR A 145 5.22 -2.24 -13.64
CA TYR A 145 3.83 -2.34 -13.23
C TYR A 145 2.92 -2.50 -14.45
N GLY A 146 1.71 -2.99 -14.25
CA GLY A 146 0.72 -3.19 -15.30
C GLY A 146 -0.68 -3.41 -14.74
N GLY A 147 -1.63 -3.83 -15.58
CA GLY A 147 -3.03 -3.94 -15.18
C GLY A 147 -3.68 -2.57 -14.99
N VAL A 148 -4.78 -2.51 -14.23
CA VAL A 148 -5.55 -1.29 -14.00
C VAL A 148 -5.87 -1.13 -12.52
N LEU A 149 -5.73 0.09 -12.03
CA LEU A 149 -6.35 0.54 -10.79
C LEU A 149 -7.52 1.46 -11.17
N GLN A 150 -8.74 1.04 -10.86
CA GLN A 150 -9.96 1.76 -11.14
C GLN A 150 -10.29 2.61 -9.91
N GLY A 151 -9.93 3.90 -9.94
CA GLY A 151 -10.49 4.86 -9.00
C GLY A 151 -11.81 5.41 -9.54
N ARG A 152 -12.48 6.27 -8.77
CA ARG A 152 -13.61 7.02 -9.32
C ARG A 152 -13.14 7.94 -10.43
N ARG A 153 -14.04 8.26 -11.37
CA ARG A 153 -13.81 9.32 -12.35
C ARG A 153 -13.38 10.57 -11.60
N VAL A 154 -12.17 11.07 -11.87
CA VAL A 154 -11.66 12.27 -11.20
C VAL A 154 -12.50 13.45 -11.65
N LEU A 155 -13.54 13.73 -10.85
CA LEU A 155 -14.25 14.99 -10.88
C LEU A 155 -13.31 16.03 -10.27
N LYS A 156 -13.21 17.19 -10.90
CA LYS A 156 -12.38 18.28 -10.38
C LYS A 156 -12.86 18.62 -8.97
N TRP A 157 -11.97 19.07 -8.09
CA TRP A 157 -12.30 19.29 -6.68
C TRP A 157 -13.49 20.27 -6.47
N TRP A 158 -13.79 21.13 -7.46
CA TRP A 158 -14.94 22.03 -7.46
C TRP A 158 -16.27 21.44 -7.96
N ASP A 159 -16.29 20.18 -8.42
CA ASP A 159 -17.50 19.49 -8.92
C ASP A 159 -18.24 18.74 -7.79
N VAL A 160 -18.30 19.31 -6.58
CA VAL A 160 -19.00 18.73 -5.40
C VAL A 160 -20.47 18.42 -5.70
N ALA A 161 -21.12 19.27 -6.50
CA ALA A 161 -22.50 19.05 -6.95
C ALA A 161 -22.66 17.83 -7.88
N GLU A 162 -21.65 17.47 -8.68
CA GLU A 162 -21.66 16.27 -9.53
C GLU A 162 -21.26 15.02 -8.73
N ARG A 163 -20.37 15.15 -7.73
CA ARG A 163 -20.05 14.10 -6.74
C ARG A 163 -21.32 13.67 -5.98
N LEU A 164 -22.07 14.64 -5.43
CA LEU A 164 -23.35 14.40 -4.74
C LEU A 164 -24.44 13.86 -5.66
N ARG A 165 -24.46 14.22 -6.95
CA ARG A 165 -25.49 13.75 -7.90
C ARG A 165 -25.19 12.33 -8.43
N THR A 166 -23.92 11.95 -8.52
CA THR A 166 -23.48 10.62 -9.00
C THR A 166 -23.45 9.60 -7.86
N ALA A 167 -23.22 10.03 -6.62
CA ALA A 167 -23.36 9.19 -5.42
C ALA A 167 -24.82 8.82 -5.09
N LYS A 168 -25.82 9.49 -5.69
CA LYS A 168 -27.26 9.28 -5.42
C LYS A 168 -27.89 8.03 -6.05
N ALA A 169 -27.12 7.15 -6.67
CA ALA A 169 -27.63 5.82 -6.99
C ALA A 169 -27.48 4.95 -5.74
N ASP A 170 -28.51 4.99 -4.87
CA ASP A 170 -28.58 4.30 -3.57
C ASP A 170 -28.13 2.83 -3.67
N ALA A 171 -26.85 2.58 -3.46
CA ALA A 171 -26.27 1.25 -3.38
C ALA A 171 -25.85 1.01 -1.93
N GLU A 172 -26.60 0.17 -1.22
CA GLU A 172 -26.22 -0.28 0.12
C GLU A 172 -25.35 -1.53 -0.02
N LYS A 173 -24.20 -1.54 0.65
CA LYS A 173 -23.33 -2.73 0.76
C LYS A 173 -23.12 -3.07 2.22
N ILE A 174 -23.28 -4.36 2.53
CA ILE A 174 -23.06 -4.90 3.87
C ILE A 174 -21.63 -5.45 3.93
N TYR A 175 -20.89 -5.01 4.94
CA TYR A 175 -19.56 -5.52 5.26
C TYR A 175 -19.65 -6.28 6.56
N SER A 176 -19.07 -7.48 6.61
CA SER A 176 -19.14 -8.37 7.77
C SER A 176 -17.75 -8.88 8.12
N ARG A 177 -17.44 -8.99 9.41
CA ARG A 177 -16.20 -9.60 9.92
C ARG A 177 -16.43 -10.37 11.21
N VAL A 178 -15.49 -11.24 11.57
CA VAL A 178 -15.54 -11.98 12.85
C VAL A 178 -14.69 -11.28 13.90
N VAL A 179 -15.31 -10.92 15.01
CA VAL A 179 -14.66 -10.35 16.19
C VAL A 179 -14.98 -11.26 17.36
N GLU A 180 -13.94 -11.85 17.98
CA GLU A 180 -14.09 -12.75 19.13
C GLU A 180 -15.07 -13.92 18.86
N GLY A 181 -15.07 -14.44 17.63
CA GLY A 181 -15.95 -15.53 17.21
C GLY A 181 -17.39 -15.12 16.88
N LYS A 182 -17.72 -13.83 16.92
CA LYS A 182 -19.04 -13.29 16.52
C LYS A 182 -18.93 -12.52 15.22
N THR A 183 -19.88 -12.72 14.31
CA THR A 183 -20.00 -11.92 13.09
C THR A 183 -20.60 -10.55 13.44
N VAL A 184 -19.86 -9.48 13.12
CA VAL A 184 -20.30 -8.08 13.23
C VAL A 184 -20.45 -7.53 11.82
N SER A 185 -21.51 -6.77 11.55
CA SER A 185 -21.76 -6.23 10.20
C SER A 185 -22.12 -4.74 10.24
N ILE A 186 -21.64 -4.00 9.26
CA ILE A 186 -22.04 -2.61 9.02
C ILE A 186 -22.66 -2.48 7.62
N THR A 187 -23.60 -1.56 7.47
CA THR A 187 -24.19 -1.21 6.17
C THR A 187 -23.65 0.14 5.77
N VAL A 188 -23.00 0.21 4.61
CA VAL A 188 -22.47 1.45 4.05
C VAL A 188 -23.32 1.86 2.87
N LYS A 189 -23.64 3.14 2.81
CA LYS A 189 -24.42 3.74 1.73
C LYS A 189 -23.47 4.36 0.72
N ASN A 190 -23.66 4.00 -0.56
CA ASN A 190 -22.92 4.54 -1.69
C ASN A 190 -21.39 4.41 -1.53
N PRO A 191 -20.87 3.20 -1.21
CA PRO A 191 -19.44 2.99 -1.10
C PRO A 191 -18.73 3.35 -2.40
N ASP A 192 -17.58 4.02 -2.32
CA ASP A 192 -16.76 4.34 -3.48
C ASP A 192 -15.66 3.31 -3.70
N PRO A 193 -15.78 2.43 -4.70
CA PRO A 193 -14.83 1.36 -4.89
C PRO A 193 -13.53 1.87 -5.53
N LEU A 194 -12.41 1.69 -4.83
CA LEU A 194 -11.09 1.62 -5.45
C LEU A 194 -10.84 0.18 -5.92
N GLY A 195 -11.10 -0.06 -7.20
CA GLY A 195 -11.01 -1.38 -7.81
C GLY A 195 -9.62 -1.73 -8.33
N PHE A 196 -9.21 -2.98 -8.12
CA PHE A 196 -7.96 -3.54 -8.61
C PHE A 196 -8.29 -4.59 -9.67
N GLU A 197 -7.98 -4.29 -10.94
CA GLU A 197 -8.29 -5.16 -12.07
C GLU A 197 -7.00 -5.77 -12.63
N SER A 198 -6.63 -6.92 -12.07
CA SER A 198 -5.37 -7.61 -12.35
C SER A 198 -4.16 -6.65 -12.30
N LEU A 199 -4.16 -5.71 -11.34
CA LEU A 199 -3.07 -4.77 -11.13
C LEU A 199 -1.78 -5.56 -10.90
N ALA A 200 -0.82 -5.42 -11.79
CA ALA A 200 0.47 -6.09 -11.68
C ALA A 200 1.45 -5.17 -10.94
N LEU A 201 1.85 -5.59 -9.74
CA LEU A 201 2.91 -4.97 -8.97
C LEU A 201 4.27 -5.49 -9.44
N ALA A 202 5.22 -4.59 -9.62
CA ALA A 202 6.58 -4.94 -9.97
C ALA A 202 7.24 -5.87 -8.92
N ALA A 203 8.21 -6.68 -9.34
CA ALA A 203 9.14 -7.35 -8.44
C ALA A 203 9.90 -6.32 -7.59
N GLY A 204 10.24 -6.71 -6.36
CA GLY A 204 10.87 -5.80 -5.39
C GLY A 204 12.37 -5.57 -5.65
N PRO A 205 13.04 -4.79 -4.81
CA PRO A 205 14.49 -4.55 -4.91
C PRO A 205 15.34 -5.80 -4.62
N PHE A 206 14.73 -6.86 -4.09
CA PHE A 206 15.37 -8.15 -3.87
C PHE A 206 14.89 -9.17 -4.89
N SER A 207 15.79 -10.01 -5.38
CA SER A 207 15.48 -11.06 -6.37
C SER A 207 14.48 -12.12 -5.87
N TYR A 208 14.35 -12.29 -4.56
CA TYR A 208 13.37 -13.20 -3.97
C TYR A 208 11.97 -12.60 -3.87
N LEU A 209 11.83 -11.27 -3.97
CA LEU A 209 10.53 -10.61 -3.96
C LEU A 209 9.96 -10.57 -5.38
N THR A 210 8.90 -11.35 -5.59
CA THR A 210 8.35 -11.57 -6.93
C THR A 210 7.28 -10.52 -7.28
N ALA A 211 6.97 -10.44 -8.58
CA ALA A 211 5.85 -9.66 -9.07
C ALA A 211 4.52 -10.27 -8.59
N VAL A 212 3.51 -9.42 -8.38
CA VAL A 212 2.24 -9.82 -7.77
C VAL A 212 1.09 -9.27 -8.57
N LYS A 213 0.04 -10.06 -8.78
CA LYS A 213 -1.23 -9.56 -9.33
C LYS A 213 -2.21 -9.31 -8.20
N VAL A 214 -2.85 -8.16 -8.20
CA VAL A 214 -3.86 -7.77 -7.20
C VAL A 214 -5.23 -7.68 -7.87
N ASN A 215 -6.23 -8.27 -7.23
CA ASN A 215 -7.64 -8.18 -7.62
C ASN A 215 -8.53 -7.91 -6.42
N GLY A 216 -9.66 -7.24 -6.63
CA GLY A 216 -10.65 -6.95 -5.58
C GLY A 216 -10.84 -5.46 -5.42
N ASN A 217 -11.53 -5.04 -4.35
CA ASN A 217 -11.83 -3.64 -4.10
C ASN A 217 -11.44 -3.23 -2.68
N LEU A 218 -11.07 -1.96 -2.55
CA LEU A 218 -11.04 -1.24 -1.29
C LEU A 218 -12.10 -0.14 -1.39
N ASP A 219 -13.16 -0.26 -0.63
CA ASP A 219 -14.34 0.59 -0.73
C ASP A 219 -14.27 1.71 0.31
N TYR A 220 -14.41 2.97 -0.11
CA TYR A 220 -14.44 4.12 0.77
C TYR A 220 -15.86 4.43 1.24
N ASP A 221 -16.01 4.65 2.54
CA ASP A 221 -17.23 5.08 3.20
C ASP A 221 -17.15 6.58 3.50
N TYR A 222 -17.90 7.39 2.76
CA TYR A 222 -17.94 8.85 2.93
C TYR A 222 -18.57 9.28 4.25
N GLU A 223 -19.43 8.47 4.88
CA GLU A 223 -20.08 8.86 6.12
C GLU A 223 -19.11 8.78 7.30
N LEU A 224 -18.18 7.81 7.26
CA LEU A 224 -17.26 7.53 8.35
C LEU A 224 -15.78 7.79 8.02
N GLY A 225 -15.47 8.14 6.78
CA GLY A 225 -14.09 8.34 6.29
C GLY A 225 -13.26 7.05 6.23
N ASN A 226 -13.91 5.89 6.14
CA ASN A 226 -13.26 4.60 6.33
C ASN A 226 -13.01 3.87 5.01
N TRP A 227 -11.87 3.20 4.91
CA TRP A 227 -11.62 2.21 3.86
C TRP A 227 -11.95 0.82 4.34
N LEU A 228 -12.72 0.10 3.54
CA LEU A 228 -13.25 -1.22 3.87
C LEU A 228 -12.89 -2.21 2.77
N THR A 229 -12.48 -3.40 3.17
CA THR A 229 -12.44 -4.54 2.25
C THR A 229 -13.73 -5.34 2.40
N ASP A 230 -14.28 -5.83 1.29
CA ASP A 230 -15.44 -6.71 1.36
C ASP A 230 -15.07 -8.14 1.76
N ALA A 231 -16.07 -9.03 1.84
CA ALA A 231 -15.87 -10.42 2.21
C ALA A 231 -14.93 -11.20 1.26
N ASN A 232 -14.77 -10.75 0.02
CA ASN A 232 -13.83 -11.35 -0.93
C ASN A 232 -12.41 -10.79 -0.76
N GLY A 233 -12.29 -9.60 -0.19
CA GLY A 233 -11.03 -8.94 0.13
C GLY A 233 -10.20 -8.59 -1.10
N LEU A 234 -8.98 -8.11 -0.85
CA LEU A 234 -7.96 -7.95 -1.89
C LEU A 234 -7.17 -9.25 -2.03
N ASN A 235 -7.11 -9.78 -3.23
CA ASN A 235 -6.47 -11.05 -3.55
C ASN A 235 -5.14 -10.81 -4.25
N PHE A 236 -4.06 -11.26 -3.63
CA PHE A 236 -2.68 -11.14 -4.10
C PHE A 236 -2.21 -12.50 -4.63
N TYR A 237 -1.90 -12.56 -5.93
CA TYR A 237 -1.45 -13.76 -6.62
C TYR A 237 0.00 -13.63 -7.04
N TYR A 238 0.85 -14.57 -6.64
CA TYR A 238 2.27 -14.58 -6.97
C TYR A 238 2.85 -16.00 -7.00
N THR A 239 4.10 -16.13 -7.42
CA THR A 239 4.77 -17.44 -7.53
C THR A 239 6.18 -17.32 -6.96
N ILE A 240 6.53 -18.20 -6.02
CA ILE A 240 7.86 -18.28 -5.44
C ILE A 240 8.38 -19.69 -5.69
N ALA A 241 9.54 -19.82 -6.33
CA ALA A 241 10.15 -21.11 -6.70
C ALA A 241 9.13 -22.05 -7.39
N ASP A 242 8.43 -21.54 -8.40
CA ASP A 242 7.41 -22.23 -9.19
C ASP A 242 6.18 -22.72 -8.41
N ARG A 243 6.06 -22.36 -7.14
CA ARG A 243 4.87 -22.62 -6.33
C ARG A 243 3.94 -21.40 -6.35
N PRO A 244 2.68 -21.55 -6.79
CA PRO A 244 1.71 -20.47 -6.74
C PRO A 244 1.25 -20.21 -5.30
N TYR A 245 1.04 -18.94 -4.97
CA TYR A 245 0.48 -18.47 -3.72
C TYR A 245 -0.70 -17.55 -4.01
N THR A 246 -1.69 -17.58 -3.14
CA THR A 246 -2.83 -16.66 -3.14
C THR A 246 -3.04 -16.21 -1.71
N ASP A 247 -2.86 -14.91 -1.49
CA ASP A 247 -3.14 -14.29 -0.21
C ASP A 247 -4.40 -13.43 -0.33
N ARG A 248 -5.27 -13.50 0.67
CA ARG A 248 -6.46 -12.66 0.78
C ARG A 248 -6.29 -11.66 1.91
N VAL A 249 -6.49 -10.38 1.62
CA VAL A 249 -6.41 -9.29 2.59
C VAL A 249 -7.82 -8.78 2.88
N THR A 250 -8.22 -8.84 4.14
CA THR A 250 -9.49 -8.34 4.66
C THR A 250 -9.25 -7.30 5.76
N GLY A 251 -10.32 -6.69 6.28
CA GLY A 251 -10.26 -5.69 7.35
C GLY A 251 -10.57 -4.27 6.88
N SER A 252 -10.06 -3.30 7.62
CA SER A 252 -10.42 -1.88 7.49
C SER A 252 -9.25 -0.95 7.78
N ILE A 253 -9.31 0.25 7.23
CA ILE A 253 -8.46 1.38 7.60
C ILE A 253 -9.41 2.50 8.00
N ARG A 254 -9.51 2.75 9.32
CA ARG A 254 -10.51 3.67 9.88
C ARG A 254 -9.92 5.06 10.05
N TYR A 255 -10.58 6.09 9.54
CA TYR A 255 -10.22 7.46 9.87
C TYR A 255 -10.81 7.86 11.22
N VAL A 256 -10.02 8.56 12.03
CA VAL A 256 -10.43 9.14 13.30
C VAL A 256 -9.95 10.57 13.33
N GLU A 257 -10.89 11.51 13.36
CA GLU A 257 -10.62 12.93 13.55
C GLU A 257 -10.59 13.23 15.05
N GLU A 258 -9.40 13.40 15.61
CA GLU A 258 -9.20 13.83 16.99
C GLU A 258 -7.86 14.56 17.13
N GLU A 259 -7.85 15.62 17.94
CA GLU A 259 -6.62 16.32 18.28
C GLU A 259 -5.91 15.63 19.44
N GLY A 260 -4.59 15.43 19.31
CA GLY A 260 -3.83 14.80 20.37
C GLY A 260 -2.34 14.90 20.23
N ARG A 261 -1.65 14.18 21.13
CA ARG A 261 -0.19 14.05 21.14
C ARG A 261 0.22 12.59 21.23
N PHE A 262 1.32 12.23 20.58
CA PHE A 262 1.93 10.90 20.68
C PHE A 262 3.45 11.01 20.68
N THR A 263 4.11 9.96 21.13
CA THR A 263 5.56 9.80 20.99
C THR A 263 5.81 8.96 19.75
N ASP A 264 6.52 9.51 18.78
CA ASP A 264 6.86 8.79 17.55
C ASP A 264 7.92 7.69 17.80
N PRO A 265 8.18 6.81 16.82
CA PRO A 265 9.19 5.75 16.95
C PRO A 265 10.63 6.24 17.19
N THR A 266 10.91 7.53 16.97
CA THR A 266 12.22 8.16 17.25
C THR A 266 12.31 8.72 18.66
N GLY A 267 11.22 8.70 19.42
CA GLY A 267 11.11 9.25 20.77
C GLY A 267 10.69 10.72 20.82
N GLN A 268 10.31 11.31 19.68
CA GLN A 268 9.88 12.70 19.61
C GLN A 268 8.38 12.84 19.87
N MET A 269 8.01 13.80 20.72
CA MET A 269 6.61 14.17 20.91
C MET A 269 6.09 14.92 19.68
N ARG A 270 4.96 14.48 19.15
CA ARG A 270 4.26 15.09 18.01
C ARG A 270 2.81 15.33 18.32
N GLU A 271 2.24 16.29 17.61
CA GLU A 271 0.80 16.59 17.62
C GLU A 271 0.17 16.03 16.35
N TYR A 272 -1.12 15.71 16.41
CA TYR A 272 -1.92 15.26 15.29
C TYR A 272 -3.33 15.84 15.38
N THR A 273 -4.00 15.95 14.23
CA THR A 273 -5.39 16.38 14.04
C THR A 273 -6.30 15.21 13.64
N GLY A 274 -5.70 14.09 13.23
CA GLY A 274 -6.40 12.84 12.99
C GLY A 274 -5.42 11.70 12.75
N TYR A 275 -5.94 10.49 12.60
CA TYR A 275 -5.16 9.33 12.16
C TYR A 275 -6.03 8.31 11.44
N TYR A 276 -5.37 7.51 10.60
CA TYR A 276 -5.91 6.25 10.14
C TYR A 276 -5.47 5.11 11.05
N ASP A 277 -6.41 4.35 11.60
CA ASP A 277 -6.17 3.09 12.33
C ASP A 277 -6.26 1.90 11.37
N TYR A 278 -5.12 1.26 11.13
CA TYR A 278 -5.00 0.10 10.26
C TYR A 278 -5.38 -1.16 11.04
N ASN A 279 -6.30 -1.94 10.47
CA ASN A 279 -6.68 -3.26 10.95
C ASN A 279 -6.87 -4.17 9.75
N LEU A 280 -5.78 -4.49 9.07
CA LEU A 280 -5.76 -5.34 7.88
C LEU A 280 -5.28 -6.74 8.25
N ARG A 281 -5.93 -7.77 7.72
CA ARG A 281 -5.71 -9.17 8.07
C ARG A 281 -5.45 -10.00 6.83
N TRP A 282 -4.51 -10.94 6.94
CA TRP A 282 -4.13 -11.84 5.87
C TRP A 282 -4.69 -13.24 6.13
N ASN A 283 -5.31 -13.80 5.10
CA ASN A 283 -5.78 -15.19 5.05
C ASN A 283 -6.68 -15.58 6.22
N GLU A 284 -7.48 -14.63 6.72
CA GLU A 284 -8.55 -14.93 7.65
C GLU A 284 -9.52 -15.93 7.00
N GLN A 285 -10.14 -16.81 7.77
CA GLN A 285 -11.14 -17.72 7.22
C GLN A 285 -12.34 -16.92 6.71
N ALA A 286 -12.84 -17.26 5.52
CA ALA A 286 -14.07 -16.66 5.02
C ALA A 286 -15.23 -17.04 5.93
N THR A 287 -16.05 -16.07 6.32
CA THR A 287 -17.36 -16.36 6.89
C THR A 287 -18.23 -16.95 5.79
N ALA A 288 -18.88 -18.08 6.06
CA ALA A 288 -20.02 -18.47 5.24
C ALA A 288 -21.07 -17.36 5.40
N LEU A 289 -21.55 -16.81 4.29
CA LEU A 289 -22.77 -16.01 4.26
C LEU A 289 -23.93 -16.95 4.58
N ASP A 290 -24.17 -17.26 5.85
CA ASP A 290 -25.40 -17.96 6.22
C ASP A 290 -26.56 -16.98 5.97
N ALA A 291 -27.28 -17.22 4.87
CA ALA A 291 -28.45 -16.46 4.46
C ALA A 291 -29.58 -16.43 5.51
N SER A 292 -29.44 -17.21 6.59
CA SER A 292 -30.34 -17.27 7.74
C SER A 292 -30.03 -16.27 8.85
N PHE A 293 -29.00 -15.43 8.72
CA PHE A 293 -28.55 -14.53 9.79
C PHE A 293 -28.62 -13.04 9.42
N PHE A 294 -29.59 -12.64 8.59
CA PHE A 294 -29.94 -11.22 8.50
C PHE A 294 -30.46 -10.77 9.88
N PRO A 295 -29.82 -9.81 10.57
CA PRO A 295 -30.50 -9.13 11.65
C PRO A 295 -31.73 -8.47 11.02
N SER A 296 -32.91 -8.85 11.52
CA SER A 296 -34.13 -8.10 11.27
C SER A 296 -33.82 -6.62 11.45
N SER A 297 -34.08 -5.83 10.41
CA SER A 297 -34.13 -4.37 10.39
C SER A 297 -34.19 -3.76 11.81
N GLY A 298 -33.05 -3.24 12.30
CA GLY A 298 -32.99 -2.51 13.58
C GLY A 298 -31.81 -2.81 14.50
N GLY A 299 -31.02 -3.85 14.26
CA GLY A 299 -29.81 -4.12 15.05
C GLY A 299 -28.58 -3.44 14.47
N GLN A 300 -28.38 -2.14 14.71
CA GLN A 300 -27.06 -1.53 14.55
C GLN A 300 -26.10 -2.22 15.53
N SER A 301 -25.27 -3.13 15.05
CA SER A 301 -24.10 -3.53 15.83
C SER A 301 -23.17 -2.33 15.94
N ASP A 302 -22.64 -2.12 17.14
CA ASP A 302 -21.70 -1.06 17.48
C ASP A 302 -20.58 -0.95 16.42
N PRO A 303 -20.50 0.15 15.65
CA PRO A 303 -19.43 0.37 14.68
C PRO A 303 -18.05 0.21 15.32
N ASP A 304 -17.89 0.60 16.59
CA ASP A 304 -16.61 0.47 17.28
C ASP A 304 -16.20 -1.01 17.47
N ALA A 305 -17.16 -1.93 17.64
CA ALA A 305 -16.88 -3.36 17.64
C ALA A 305 -16.45 -3.89 16.26
N PHE A 306 -17.03 -3.34 15.17
CA PHE A 306 -16.61 -3.65 13.79
C PHE A 306 -15.21 -3.12 13.48
N PHE A 307 -14.75 -2.05 14.13
CA PHE A 307 -13.41 -1.52 13.91
C PHE A 307 -12.37 -1.97 14.95
N ALA A 308 -12.81 -2.58 16.05
CA ALA A 308 -11.95 -2.97 17.17
C ALA A 308 -10.63 -3.63 16.72
N SER A 309 -9.51 -2.99 17.05
CA SER A 309 -8.15 -3.43 16.72
C SER A 309 -7.54 -4.32 17.82
N ASN A 310 -8.37 -4.80 18.75
CA ASN A 310 -7.95 -5.51 19.97
C ASN A 310 -7.36 -6.90 19.67
N ASP A 311 -7.84 -7.58 18.63
CA ASP A 311 -7.26 -8.86 18.18
C ASP A 311 -6.20 -8.62 17.10
N GLN A 312 -4.96 -8.43 17.58
CA GLN A 312 -3.72 -8.38 16.78
C GLN A 312 -2.96 -9.72 16.82
N THR A 313 -3.64 -10.83 17.15
CA THR A 313 -3.01 -12.15 17.18
C THR A 313 -2.97 -12.82 15.81
N LYS A 314 -3.72 -12.28 14.86
CA LYS A 314 -3.81 -12.79 13.48
C LYS A 314 -2.73 -12.17 12.59
N PRO A 315 -2.32 -12.86 11.52
CA PRO A 315 -1.45 -12.27 10.51
C PRO A 315 -2.08 -10.99 9.94
N GLY A 316 -1.37 -9.87 9.96
CA GLY A 316 -1.95 -8.57 9.59
C GLY A 316 -1.01 -7.38 9.67
N ILE A 317 -1.52 -6.23 9.23
CA ILE A 317 -0.91 -4.91 9.43
C ILE A 317 -1.82 -4.12 10.37
N TYR A 318 -1.24 -3.66 11.47
CA TYR A 318 -1.94 -2.96 12.56
C TYR A 318 -1.20 -1.68 12.93
N GLY A 319 -1.90 -0.72 13.54
CA GLY A 319 -1.28 0.50 14.06
C GLY A 319 -1.85 1.74 13.39
N ARG A 320 -1.17 2.87 13.55
CA ARG A 320 -1.72 4.17 13.17
C ARG A 320 -0.83 4.91 12.18
N VAL A 321 -1.46 5.65 11.29
CA VAL A 321 -0.83 6.67 10.46
C VAL A 321 -1.41 8.01 10.88
N TYR A 322 -0.61 8.82 11.56
CA TYR A 322 -1.02 10.10 12.13
C TYR A 322 -0.88 11.22 11.13
N TYR A 323 -1.83 12.16 11.14
CA TYR A 323 -1.88 13.34 10.28
C TYR A 323 -1.88 14.58 11.15
N LYS A 324 -1.04 15.55 10.79
CA LYS A 324 -1.13 16.93 11.28
C LYS A 324 -1.41 17.82 10.09
N ASP A 325 -2.67 18.21 9.98
CA ASP A 325 -3.18 18.98 8.86
C ASP A 325 -3.05 20.49 9.09
N SER A 326 -2.89 21.22 8.00
CA SER A 326 -2.90 22.68 7.96
C SER A 326 -3.77 23.13 6.79
N GLU A 327 -4.63 24.11 7.05
CA GLU A 327 -5.56 24.68 6.09
C GLU A 327 -5.15 26.09 5.64
N ASP A 328 -3.89 26.45 5.87
CA ASP A 328 -3.36 27.76 5.56
C ASP A 328 -3.53 28.07 4.06
N TYR A 329 -4.25 29.16 3.76
CA TYR A 329 -4.52 29.63 2.38
C TYR A 329 -5.22 28.57 1.52
N CYS A 330 -6.10 27.78 2.14
CA CYS A 330 -7.02 26.89 1.45
C CYS A 330 -7.90 27.68 0.47
N LYS A 331 -8.24 27.05 -0.65
CA LYS A 331 -9.38 27.47 -1.45
C LYS A 331 -10.65 27.25 -0.65
N LYS A 332 -11.61 28.16 -0.78
CA LYS A 332 -12.87 28.08 -0.04
C LYS A 332 -14.04 27.75 -0.94
N GLN A 333 -15.04 27.07 -0.39
CA GLN A 333 -16.33 26.82 -1.02
C GLN A 333 -17.46 27.12 -0.04
N LYS A 334 -18.65 27.39 -0.56
CA LYS A 334 -19.83 27.57 0.28
C LYS A 334 -20.35 26.22 0.76
N ASN A 335 -20.48 26.05 2.06
CA ASN A 335 -21.15 24.91 2.66
C ASN A 335 -22.68 24.98 2.47
N ASP A 336 -23.42 23.98 2.96
CA ASP A 336 -24.89 23.94 2.87
C ASP A 336 -25.59 25.10 3.58
N LYS A 337 -24.88 25.83 4.45
CA LYS A 337 -25.35 27.03 5.15
C LYS A 337 -24.96 28.33 4.43
N GLY A 338 -24.24 28.24 3.32
CA GLY A 338 -23.78 29.38 2.52
C GLY A 338 -22.52 30.08 3.03
N GLU A 339 -21.86 29.50 4.04
CA GLU A 339 -20.63 30.00 4.67
C GLU A 339 -19.39 29.48 3.93
N ASP A 340 -18.34 30.30 3.84
CA ASP A 340 -17.10 29.91 3.18
C ASP A 340 -16.27 28.98 4.09
N GLU A 341 -16.05 27.76 3.64
CA GLU A 341 -15.31 26.70 4.32
C GLU A 341 -14.13 26.24 3.47
N CYS A 342 -13.02 25.85 4.10
CA CYS A 342 -11.89 25.28 3.39
C CYS A 342 -12.30 24.01 2.64
N VAL A 343 -11.81 23.83 1.42
CA VAL A 343 -12.05 22.60 0.65
C VAL A 343 -11.20 21.40 1.12
N GLY A 344 -10.51 21.54 2.25
CA GLY A 344 -9.59 20.56 2.82
C GLY A 344 -8.19 21.14 3.10
N PRO A 345 -7.29 20.32 3.65
CA PRO A 345 -5.95 20.76 4.03
C PRO A 345 -5.12 21.17 2.82
N THR A 346 -4.26 22.17 3.00
CA THR A 346 -3.24 22.59 2.03
C THR A 346 -1.89 21.92 2.29
N ARG A 347 -1.68 21.39 3.51
CA ARG A 347 -0.51 20.60 3.87
C ARG A 347 -0.88 19.56 4.92
N SER A 348 -0.26 18.37 4.84
CA SER A 348 -0.29 17.37 5.90
C SER A 348 1.13 16.90 6.22
N ASP A 349 1.49 16.90 7.50
CA ASP A 349 2.65 16.17 7.99
C ASP A 349 2.18 14.84 8.57
N VAL A 350 2.63 13.74 7.94
CA VAL A 350 2.13 12.39 8.15
C VAL A 350 3.21 11.52 8.78
N VAL A 351 2.84 10.72 9.78
CA VAL A 351 3.77 9.83 10.49
C VAL A 351 3.20 8.42 10.53
N TYR A 352 3.96 7.47 10.01
CA TYR A 352 3.62 6.05 10.01
C TYR A 352 4.14 5.40 11.30
N ASP A 353 3.25 4.74 12.04
CA ASP A 353 3.57 3.83 13.15
C ASP A 353 2.73 2.56 13.03
N LEU A 354 3.14 1.72 12.09
CA LEU A 354 2.48 0.47 11.76
C LEU A 354 3.34 -0.73 12.20
N LYS A 355 2.67 -1.86 12.35
CA LYS A 355 3.26 -3.14 12.73
C LYS A 355 2.67 -4.27 11.89
N ALA A 356 3.54 -4.99 11.21
CA ALA A 356 3.24 -6.27 10.60
C ALA A 356 3.36 -7.39 11.67
N VAL A 357 2.31 -8.17 11.82
CA VAL A 357 2.27 -9.35 12.70
C VAL A 357 2.06 -10.58 11.84
N GLY A 358 2.88 -11.62 12.02
CA GLY A 358 2.68 -12.92 11.36
C GLY A 358 2.78 -12.94 9.82
N LEU A 359 3.09 -11.81 9.18
CA LEU A 359 3.27 -11.72 7.74
C LEU A 359 4.64 -12.23 7.31
N ASN A 360 4.72 -12.82 6.12
CA ASN A 360 6.00 -13.06 5.46
C ASN A 360 6.49 -11.83 4.69
N TYR A 361 7.75 -11.86 4.28
CA TYR A 361 8.37 -10.74 3.55
C TYR A 361 7.70 -10.44 2.21
N GLN A 362 7.21 -11.45 1.49
CA GLN A 362 6.48 -11.23 0.25
C GLN A 362 5.17 -10.48 0.50
N GLN A 363 4.36 -10.92 1.47
CA GLN A 363 3.10 -10.30 1.89
C GLN A 363 3.31 -8.84 2.28
N LEU A 364 4.26 -8.58 3.18
CA LEU A 364 4.59 -7.24 3.64
C LEU A 364 5.02 -6.35 2.46
N SER A 365 5.94 -6.82 1.63
CA SER A 365 6.41 -6.05 0.47
C SER A 365 5.30 -5.78 -0.55
N SER A 366 4.32 -6.67 -0.67
CA SER A 366 3.26 -6.55 -1.67
C SER A 366 2.31 -5.40 -1.32
N TRP A 367 1.95 -5.28 -0.04
CA TRP A 367 1.15 -4.15 0.44
C TRP A 367 1.87 -2.81 0.20
N PHE A 368 3.12 -2.69 0.65
CA PHE A 368 3.88 -1.43 0.54
C PHE A 368 4.39 -1.12 -0.87
N LYS A 369 4.24 -2.03 -1.84
CA LYS A 369 4.37 -1.73 -3.28
C LYS A 369 3.07 -1.25 -3.93
N MET A 370 1.93 -1.62 -3.35
CA MET A 370 0.60 -1.24 -3.82
C MET A 370 0.19 0.13 -3.26
N GLU A 371 0.40 0.36 -1.96
CA GLU A 371 -0.03 1.57 -1.26
C GLU A 371 0.46 2.88 -1.91
N PRO A 372 1.72 3.00 -2.39
CA PRO A 372 2.16 4.18 -3.14
C PRO A 372 1.34 4.49 -4.41
N LEU A 373 0.74 3.48 -5.03
CA LEU A 373 -0.14 3.65 -6.20
C LEU A 373 -1.52 4.16 -5.82
N ALA A 374 -1.91 3.91 -4.58
CA ALA A 374 -3.19 4.31 -4.04
C ALA A 374 -3.10 5.58 -3.19
N LEU A 375 -1.91 6.23 -3.05
CA LEU A 375 -1.75 7.45 -2.24
C LEU A 375 -2.81 8.51 -2.56
N GLY A 376 -3.01 8.87 -3.83
CA GLY A 376 -4.03 9.86 -4.20
C GLY A 376 -5.42 9.49 -3.63
N PRO A 377 -6.02 8.37 -4.05
CA PRO A 377 -7.29 7.92 -3.48
C PRO A 377 -7.26 7.79 -1.93
N LEU A 378 -6.22 7.19 -1.34
CA LEU A 378 -6.18 6.89 0.11
C LEU A 378 -5.97 8.11 1.00
N THR A 379 -5.33 9.17 0.50
CA THR A 379 -4.93 10.34 1.31
C THR A 379 -5.64 11.63 0.93
N ASP A 380 -6.36 11.66 -0.20
CA ASP A 380 -6.93 12.90 -0.76
C ASP A 380 -8.44 13.09 -0.56
N GLU A 381 -9.15 12.14 0.04
CA GLU A 381 -10.62 12.22 0.22
C GLU A 381 -11.03 13.29 1.23
#